data_AF-A0A9J7L8Y8-F1
#
_entry.id   AF-A0A9J7L8Y8-F1
#
_cell.length_a   1.000
_cell.length_b   1.000
_cell.length_c   1.000
_cell.angle_alpha   90.00
_cell.angle_beta   90.00
_cell.angle_gamma   90.00
#
_symmetry.space_group_name_H-M   'P 1'
#
loop_
_entity.id
_entity.type
_entity.pdbx_description
1 polymer ?
#
loop_
_entity_poly.entity_id
_entity_poly.type
_entity_poly.pdbx_seq_one_letter_code
_entity_poly.pdbx_strand_id
1 'polypeptide(L)'
;MPFERSAREHHTVFKGLQLFSTMADQVSDEVLKEMATVAKLDVWRETGVPVFGNQGLHLILKGSVRPQTLPYIKLLSQVAEFDCPTPILEDITPELGVGDCFGTLERVEGRESNSRILTVLTQEPCEFLIIYSNDYKKVVEQLEHRDKSEKTQLVQACPVYQLWPRLAVGQLARIISWEQFDPNWVVVTEGSKAPFIAFIKSGECHVLREVEALHKLPNGQRVKKRKQVVVGRLKEFESFGEVSILENMPFTCSVVTATPVSMGVITEEKLSELDDTTRQLLLQSSAPNFAHLSQDDIHNEYMSQEMKREWNEYKHGIVIESINALGIRPGYGKWKKS
;
A
#
# COMPACT_ATOMS: atom_id res chain seq x y z
N MET A 1 -26.20 -7.32 24.78
CA MET A 1 -25.64 -6.03 24.29
C MET A 1 -24.20 -6.30 23.93
N PRO A 2 -23.73 -6.01 22.70
CA PRO A 2 -22.33 -6.18 22.37
C PRO A 2 -21.56 -5.15 23.21
N PHE A 3 -20.63 -5.62 24.03
CA PHE A 3 -19.71 -4.76 24.76
C PHE A 3 -18.82 -4.10 23.70
N GLU A 4 -19.07 -2.84 23.36
CA GLU A 4 -18.17 -2.06 22.52
C GLU A 4 -16.85 -1.95 23.29
N ARG A 5 -15.87 -2.78 22.91
CA ARG A 5 -14.52 -2.75 23.48
C ARG A 5 -13.89 -1.39 23.21
N SER A 6 -13.17 -0.86 24.19
CA SER A 6 -12.52 0.44 24.04
C SER A 6 -11.35 0.35 23.04
N ALA A 7 -10.99 1.46 22.38
CA ALA A 7 -9.86 1.49 21.45
C ALA A 7 -8.53 1.00 22.06
N ARG A 8 -8.37 1.11 23.39
CA ARG A 8 -7.20 0.58 24.12
C ARG A 8 -7.21 -0.95 24.22
N GLU A 9 -8.38 -1.55 24.34
CA GLU A 9 -8.56 -3.00 24.39
C GLU A 9 -8.29 -3.61 23.02
N HIS A 10 -8.79 -2.99 21.93
CA HIS A 10 -8.47 -3.43 20.57
C HIS A 10 -6.97 -3.39 20.28
N HIS A 11 -6.26 -2.34 20.72
CA HIS A 11 -4.80 -2.26 20.56
C HIS A 11 -4.05 -3.34 21.34
N THR A 12 -4.56 -3.69 22.52
CA THR A 12 -3.99 -4.76 23.35
C THR A 12 -4.20 -6.13 22.70
N VAL A 13 -5.40 -6.38 22.15
CA VAL A 13 -5.71 -7.59 21.40
C VAL A 13 -4.87 -7.68 20.12
N PHE A 14 -4.72 -6.59 19.38
CA PHE A 14 -3.88 -6.54 18.19
C PHE A 14 -2.42 -6.88 18.50
N LYS A 15 -1.83 -6.25 19.52
CA LYS A 15 -0.48 -6.59 19.99
C LYS A 15 -0.38 -8.04 20.45
N GLY A 16 -1.42 -8.55 21.11
CA GLY A 16 -1.53 -9.97 21.45
C GLY A 16 -1.42 -10.83 20.20
N LEU A 17 -2.30 -10.61 19.21
CA LEU A 17 -2.33 -11.36 17.94
C LEU A 17 -1.00 -11.29 17.17
N GLN A 18 -0.29 -10.15 17.20
CA GLN A 18 1.04 -10.02 16.59
C GLN A 18 2.14 -10.83 17.30
N LEU A 19 2.02 -11.07 18.61
CA LEU A 19 2.98 -11.88 19.37
C LEU A 19 2.85 -13.38 19.07
N PHE A 20 1.71 -13.80 18.52
CA PHE A 20 1.47 -15.20 18.15
C PHE A 20 1.90 -15.43 16.71
N SER A 21 3.06 -16.07 16.53
CA SER A 21 3.64 -16.37 15.20
C SER A 21 2.69 -17.15 14.31
N THR A 22 1.92 -18.09 14.89
CA THR A 22 0.89 -18.85 14.18
C THR A 22 -0.11 -17.94 13.47
N MET A 23 -0.43 -16.75 14.01
CA MET A 23 -1.33 -15.81 13.37
C MET A 23 -0.67 -14.72 12.55
N ALA A 24 0.44 -14.18 13.05
CA ALA A 24 1.22 -13.17 12.35
C ALA A 24 1.77 -13.67 10.99
N ASP A 25 2.10 -14.96 10.89
CA ASP A 25 2.63 -15.54 9.65
C ASP A 25 1.54 -15.85 8.61
N GLN A 26 0.27 -15.94 9.04
CA GLN A 26 -0.83 -16.36 8.17
C GLN A 26 -1.55 -15.21 7.48
N VAL A 27 -1.56 -14.02 8.09
CA VAL A 27 -2.45 -12.93 7.69
C VAL A 27 -1.70 -11.59 7.75
N SER A 28 -1.99 -10.68 6.83
CA SER A 28 -1.39 -9.34 6.83
C SER A 28 -1.80 -8.52 8.06
N ASP A 29 -0.94 -7.57 8.45
CA ASP A 29 -1.17 -6.67 9.59
C ASP A 29 -2.48 -5.88 9.47
N GLU A 30 -2.89 -5.52 8.25
CA GLU A 30 -4.17 -4.82 8.01
C GLU A 30 -5.37 -5.67 8.40
N VAL A 31 -5.38 -6.95 7.98
CA VAL A 31 -6.45 -7.88 8.31
C VAL A 31 -6.42 -8.20 9.80
N LEU A 32 -5.24 -8.39 10.40
CA LEU A 32 -5.09 -8.60 11.85
C LEU A 32 -5.68 -7.45 12.68
N LYS A 33 -5.48 -6.21 12.22
CA LYS A 33 -6.03 -5.02 12.88
C LYS A 33 -7.55 -5.01 12.87
N GLU A 34 -8.17 -5.35 11.73
CA GLU A 34 -9.63 -5.46 11.64
C GLU A 34 -10.14 -6.68 12.43
N MET A 35 -9.42 -7.80 12.40
CA MET A 35 -9.72 -9.00 13.19
C MET A 35 -9.75 -8.72 14.70
N ALA A 36 -8.85 -7.88 15.21
CA ALA A 36 -8.82 -7.49 16.62
C ALA A 36 -10.11 -6.77 17.08
N THR A 37 -10.86 -6.16 16.15
CA THR A 37 -12.15 -5.51 16.44
C THR A 37 -13.31 -6.51 16.53
N VAL A 38 -13.26 -7.60 15.77
CA VAL A 38 -14.31 -8.64 15.73
C VAL A 38 -14.07 -9.79 16.71
N ALA A 39 -12.84 -9.92 17.22
CA ALA A 39 -12.48 -10.94 18.20
C ALA A 39 -13.36 -10.85 19.45
N LYS A 40 -13.87 -11.99 19.94
CA LYS A 40 -14.71 -12.05 21.16
C LYS A 40 -13.99 -12.79 22.27
N LEU A 41 -14.27 -12.41 23.50
CA LEU A 41 -13.77 -13.10 24.68
C LEU A 41 -14.86 -14.09 25.11
N ASP A 42 -14.49 -15.35 25.25
CA ASP A 42 -15.37 -16.41 25.68
C ASP A 42 -14.84 -17.04 26.97
N VAL A 43 -15.69 -17.15 27.98
CA VAL A 43 -15.28 -17.52 29.34
C VAL A 43 -16.02 -18.79 29.75
N TRP A 44 -15.27 -19.87 29.93
CA TRP A 44 -15.77 -21.18 30.28
C TRP A 44 -15.42 -21.50 31.72
N ARG A 45 -16.45 -21.69 32.56
CA ARG A 45 -16.27 -21.95 34.01
C ARG A 45 -16.31 -23.43 34.38
N GLU A 46 -16.83 -24.26 33.49
CA GLU A 46 -17.02 -25.70 33.69
C GLU A 46 -15.89 -26.48 33.03
N THR A 47 -15.47 -27.56 33.68
CA THR A 47 -14.42 -28.49 33.21
C THR A 47 -15.04 -29.68 32.49
N GLY A 48 -14.37 -30.20 31.47
CA GLY A 48 -14.83 -31.37 30.69
C GLY A 48 -15.83 -31.03 29.59
N VAL A 49 -15.98 -29.75 29.25
CA VAL A 49 -16.89 -29.30 28.19
C VAL A 49 -16.17 -29.31 26.84
N PRO A 50 -16.75 -29.93 25.79
CA PRO A 50 -16.17 -29.91 24.44
C PRO A 50 -16.38 -28.55 23.77
N VAL A 51 -15.29 -27.95 23.30
CA VAL A 51 -15.28 -26.71 22.53
C VAL A 51 -15.00 -27.04 21.06
N PHE A 52 -15.86 -26.57 20.17
CA PHE A 52 -15.81 -26.89 18.74
C PHE A 52 -14.99 -25.86 17.95
N GLY A 53 -13.79 -26.25 17.49
CA GLY A 53 -12.90 -25.40 16.71
C GLY A 53 -13.32 -25.13 15.26
N ASN A 54 -14.38 -25.77 14.74
CA ASN A 54 -14.87 -25.53 13.37
C ASN A 54 -15.61 -24.19 13.17
N GLN A 55 -15.94 -23.49 14.26
CA GLN A 55 -16.67 -22.22 14.18
C GLN A 55 -15.75 -21.00 14.03
N GLY A 56 -14.48 -21.17 14.38
CA GLY A 56 -13.52 -20.09 14.46
C GLY A 56 -12.21 -20.53 15.07
N LEU A 57 -11.22 -19.66 14.98
CA LEU A 57 -9.94 -19.85 15.64
C LEU A 57 -10.06 -19.38 17.09
N HIS A 58 -9.57 -20.21 18.01
CA HIS A 58 -9.60 -19.97 19.44
C HIS A 58 -8.16 -19.84 19.95
N LEU A 59 -7.94 -18.79 20.73
CA LEU A 59 -6.68 -18.50 21.41
C LEU A 59 -6.85 -18.71 22.90
N ILE A 60 -5.92 -19.43 23.55
CA ILE A 60 -6.01 -19.70 24.98
C ILE A 60 -5.35 -18.55 25.75
N LEU A 61 -6.17 -17.76 26.45
CA LEU A 61 -5.69 -16.67 27.31
C LEU A 61 -5.46 -17.14 28.76
N LYS A 62 -6.24 -18.13 29.19
CA LYS A 62 -6.17 -18.70 30.54
C LYS A 62 -6.68 -20.14 30.53
N GLY A 63 -6.07 -20.98 31.37
CA GLY A 63 -6.43 -22.39 31.53
C GLY A 63 -5.70 -23.30 30.54
N SER A 64 -6.13 -24.55 30.50
CA SER A 64 -5.58 -25.59 29.62
C SER A 64 -6.69 -26.42 28.96
N VAL A 65 -6.43 -26.84 27.73
CA VAL A 65 -7.34 -27.70 26.95
C VAL A 65 -6.62 -28.90 26.39
N ARG A 66 -7.36 -30.00 26.23
CA ARG A 66 -6.85 -31.23 25.62
C ARG A 66 -7.50 -31.44 24.25
N PRO A 67 -6.74 -31.59 23.16
CA PRO A 67 -7.28 -31.95 21.85
C PRO A 67 -7.97 -33.32 21.86
N GLN A 68 -9.20 -33.40 21.35
CA GLN A 68 -9.91 -34.67 21.16
C GLN A 68 -9.68 -35.28 19.77
N THR A 69 -9.49 -34.43 18.76
CA THR A 69 -9.31 -34.85 17.36
C THR A 69 -8.05 -34.24 16.76
N LEU A 70 -7.45 -34.96 15.81
CA LEU A 70 -6.36 -34.46 14.96
C LEU A 70 -6.87 -34.29 13.52
N PRO A 71 -6.47 -33.22 12.81
CA PRO A 71 -5.75 -32.06 13.36
C PRO A 71 -6.63 -31.28 14.36
N TYR A 72 -6.00 -30.55 15.29
CA TYR A 72 -6.69 -29.66 16.24
C TYR A 72 -6.65 -28.18 15.82
N ILE A 73 -5.79 -27.86 14.85
CA ILE A 73 -5.67 -26.55 14.22
C ILE A 73 -5.56 -26.74 12.71
N LYS A 74 -6.23 -25.88 11.94
CA LYS A 74 -6.05 -25.77 10.49
C LYS A 74 -5.60 -24.35 10.17
N LEU A 75 -4.39 -24.23 9.63
CA LEU A 75 -3.86 -22.96 9.13
C LEU A 75 -4.33 -22.73 7.69
N LEU A 76 -4.44 -21.46 7.26
CA LEU A 76 -4.86 -21.07 5.92
C LEU A 76 -4.01 -21.71 4.80
N SER A 77 -2.73 -21.96 5.08
CA SER A 77 -1.79 -22.57 4.13
C SER A 77 -1.87 -24.09 4.03
N GLN A 78 -2.65 -24.75 4.90
CA GLN A 78 -2.69 -26.21 4.99
C GLN A 78 -3.94 -26.78 4.32
N VAL A 79 -3.72 -27.64 3.32
CA VAL A 79 -4.75 -28.55 2.80
C VAL A 79 -4.91 -29.70 3.78
N ALA A 80 -5.67 -29.46 4.85
CA ALA A 80 -6.01 -30.50 5.81
C ALA A 80 -7.19 -31.32 5.28
N GLU A 81 -6.93 -32.55 4.86
CA GLU A 81 -7.97 -33.56 4.63
C GLU A 81 -8.42 -34.12 5.99
N PHE A 82 -9.73 -34.05 6.25
CA PHE A 82 -10.31 -34.59 7.48
C PHE A 82 -10.87 -35.98 7.23
N ASP A 83 -10.12 -37.00 7.65
CA ASP A 83 -10.55 -38.40 7.57
C ASP A 83 -11.90 -38.64 8.28
N CYS A 84 -12.70 -39.55 7.71
CA CYS A 84 -14.00 -39.96 8.23
C CYS A 84 -13.93 -41.40 8.74
N PRO A 85 -14.20 -41.67 10.03
CA PRO A 85 -14.38 -40.73 11.14
C PRO A 85 -13.04 -40.12 11.60
N THR A 86 -13.06 -38.91 12.18
CA THR A 86 -11.87 -38.36 12.81
C THR A 86 -11.45 -39.26 13.98
N PRO A 87 -10.16 -39.63 14.09
CA PRO A 87 -9.68 -40.46 15.18
C PRO A 87 -9.88 -39.73 16.51
N ILE A 88 -10.60 -40.37 17.44
CA ILE A 88 -10.70 -39.93 18.83
C ILE A 88 -9.36 -40.28 19.47
N LEU A 89 -8.67 -39.28 20.01
CA LEU A 89 -7.39 -39.50 20.67
C LEU A 89 -7.61 -39.90 22.12
N GLU A 90 -7.13 -41.10 22.47
CA GLU A 90 -6.97 -41.53 23.87
C GLU A 90 -5.65 -40.95 24.42
N ASP A 91 -5.75 -40.16 25.49
CA ASP A 91 -4.78 -39.75 26.53
C ASP A 91 -3.30 -39.43 26.21
N ILE A 92 -2.84 -39.45 24.96
CA ILE A 92 -1.40 -39.33 24.61
C ILE A 92 -1.06 -37.96 23.98
N THR A 93 -2.03 -37.07 23.75
CA THR A 93 -1.77 -35.76 23.14
C THR A 93 -1.29 -34.71 24.16
N PRO A 94 -0.35 -33.83 23.74
CA PRO A 94 0.09 -32.72 24.59
C PRO A 94 -1.07 -31.77 24.88
N GLU A 95 -1.16 -31.35 26.14
CA GLU A 95 -2.11 -30.34 26.59
C GLU A 95 -1.73 -28.97 26.03
N LEU A 96 -2.71 -28.25 25.50
CA LEU A 96 -2.54 -26.89 25.00
C LEU A 96 -2.78 -25.92 26.16
N GLY A 97 -1.82 -25.02 26.37
CA GLY A 97 -1.80 -24.07 27.47
C GLY A 97 -1.99 -22.63 27.00
N VAL A 98 -1.74 -21.69 27.92
CA VAL A 98 -1.82 -20.26 27.62
C VAL A 98 -0.84 -19.89 26.49
N GLY A 99 -1.37 -19.28 25.44
CA GLY A 99 -0.63 -18.88 24.24
C GLY A 99 -0.74 -19.84 23.06
N ASP A 100 -1.32 -21.03 23.26
CA ASP A 100 -1.61 -21.95 22.16
C ASP A 100 -2.93 -21.61 21.45
N CYS A 101 -3.06 -22.11 20.21
CA CYS A 101 -4.20 -21.87 19.32
C CYS A 101 -4.83 -23.19 18.88
N PHE A 102 -6.15 -23.20 18.68
CA PHE A 102 -6.86 -24.33 18.07
C PHE A 102 -8.03 -23.85 17.21
N GLY A 103 -8.52 -24.71 16.31
CA GLY A 103 -9.59 -24.38 15.39
C GLY A 103 -9.11 -23.89 14.02
N THR A 104 -9.96 -23.13 13.33
CA THR A 104 -9.73 -22.70 11.94
C THR A 104 -10.33 -21.34 11.65
N LEU A 105 -9.65 -20.55 10.82
CA LEU A 105 -10.20 -19.30 10.28
C LEU A 105 -11.09 -19.52 9.06
N GLU A 106 -10.92 -20.64 8.37
CA GLU A 106 -11.75 -21.02 7.23
C GLU A 106 -12.73 -22.12 7.59
N ARG A 107 -13.96 -21.98 7.11
CA ARG A 107 -14.98 -23.02 7.27
C ARG A 107 -14.55 -24.25 6.47
N VAL A 108 -14.57 -25.42 7.11
CA VAL A 108 -14.33 -26.69 6.43
C VAL A 108 -15.57 -27.03 5.59
N GLU A 109 -15.39 -27.08 4.26
CA GLU A 109 -16.48 -27.41 3.33
C GLU A 109 -17.01 -28.83 3.58
N GLY A 110 -18.33 -29.03 3.44
CA GLY A 110 -18.98 -30.32 3.65
C GLY A 110 -19.18 -30.74 5.12
N ARG A 111 -18.86 -29.88 6.11
CA ARG A 111 -19.04 -30.18 7.53
C ARG A 111 -19.93 -29.16 8.23
N GLU A 112 -20.73 -29.63 9.20
CA GLU A 112 -21.51 -28.78 10.09
C GLU A 112 -20.64 -28.10 11.15
N SER A 113 -21.08 -26.94 11.64
CA SER A 113 -20.39 -26.12 12.66
C SER A 113 -20.25 -26.79 14.03
N ASN A 114 -21.02 -27.85 14.28
CA ASN A 114 -21.02 -28.69 15.49
C ASN A 114 -20.27 -30.02 15.29
N SER A 115 -19.57 -30.19 14.16
CA SER A 115 -18.80 -31.41 13.90
C SER A 115 -17.65 -31.54 14.90
N ARG A 116 -17.29 -32.78 15.25
CA ARG A 116 -16.22 -33.11 16.21
C ARG A 116 -14.81 -32.82 15.69
N ILE A 117 -14.67 -32.14 14.56
CA ILE A 117 -13.38 -31.77 13.99
C ILE A 117 -12.81 -30.58 14.75
N LEU A 118 -11.49 -30.56 14.95
CA LEU A 118 -10.80 -29.49 15.67
C LEU A 118 -11.37 -29.29 17.10
N THR A 119 -11.90 -30.35 17.72
CA THR A 119 -12.55 -30.28 19.03
C THR A 119 -11.51 -30.42 20.14
N VAL A 120 -11.66 -29.60 21.19
CA VAL A 120 -10.86 -29.67 22.40
C VAL A 120 -11.76 -29.84 23.62
N LEU A 121 -11.24 -30.43 24.69
CA LEU A 121 -11.88 -30.50 26.01
C LEU A 121 -11.20 -29.54 26.97
N THR A 122 -12.01 -28.77 27.69
CA THR A 122 -11.53 -27.96 28.82
C THR A 122 -11.09 -28.85 29.98
N GLN A 123 -9.89 -28.62 30.52
CA GLN A 123 -9.42 -29.29 31.75
C GLN A 123 -9.63 -28.40 32.99
N GLU A 124 -9.54 -27.09 32.79
CA GLU A 124 -9.69 -26.06 33.82
C GLU A 124 -10.69 -24.98 33.37
N PRO A 125 -11.14 -24.07 34.27
CA PRO A 125 -11.84 -22.86 33.86
C PRO A 125 -10.99 -22.03 32.89
N CYS A 126 -11.41 -21.96 31.62
CA CYS A 126 -10.64 -21.37 30.53
C CYS A 126 -11.23 -20.04 30.05
N GLU A 127 -10.35 -19.16 29.57
CA GLU A 127 -10.72 -17.95 28.83
C GLU A 127 -10.11 -18.01 27.44
N PHE A 128 -10.97 -17.91 26.42
CA PHE A 128 -10.57 -17.97 25.02
C PHE A 128 -10.81 -16.63 24.32
N LEU A 129 -9.88 -16.23 23.46
CA LEU A 129 -10.13 -15.23 22.44
C LEU A 129 -10.56 -15.93 21.16
N ILE A 130 -11.79 -15.68 20.69
CA ILE A 130 -12.38 -16.35 19.53
C ILE A 130 -12.50 -15.38 18.36
N ILE A 131 -12.09 -15.83 17.18
CA ILE A 131 -12.34 -15.16 15.91
C ILE A 131 -13.14 -16.12 15.04
N TYR A 132 -14.42 -15.80 14.83
CA TYR A 132 -15.31 -16.64 14.02
C TYR A 132 -14.90 -16.63 12.56
N SER A 133 -14.96 -17.78 11.90
CA SER A 133 -14.62 -17.90 10.47
C SER A 133 -15.51 -17.03 9.58
N ASN A 134 -16.79 -16.84 9.98
CA ASN A 134 -17.71 -15.95 9.29
C ASN A 134 -17.31 -14.47 9.41
N ASP A 135 -16.79 -14.06 10.57
CA ASP A 135 -16.36 -12.68 10.79
C ASP A 135 -15.03 -12.43 10.07
N TYR A 136 -14.10 -13.41 10.09
CA TYR A 136 -12.90 -13.38 9.27
C TYR A 136 -13.21 -13.20 7.78
N LYS A 137 -14.11 -14.03 7.22
CA LYS A 137 -14.52 -13.93 5.81
C LYS A 137 -15.08 -12.54 5.48
N LYS A 138 -15.96 -12.01 6.34
CA LYS A 138 -16.52 -10.66 6.15
C LYS A 138 -15.45 -9.58 6.20
N VAL A 139 -14.49 -9.68 7.13
CA VAL A 139 -13.38 -8.72 7.25
C VAL A 139 -12.53 -8.72 5.98
N VAL A 140 -12.18 -9.89 5.46
CA VAL A 140 -11.42 -10.02 4.21
C VAL A 140 -12.20 -9.42 3.04
N GLU A 141 -13.48 -9.80 2.87
CA GLU A 141 -14.34 -9.25 1.81
C GLU A 141 -14.50 -7.72 1.91
N GLN A 142 -14.61 -7.18 3.13
CA GLN A 142 -14.70 -5.73 3.36
C GLN A 142 -13.41 -5.01 3.00
N LEU A 143 -12.24 -5.58 3.34
CA LEU A 143 -10.94 -5.02 3.00
C LEU A 143 -10.70 -5.05 1.49
N GLU A 144 -11.01 -6.17 0.82
CA GLU A 144 -10.93 -6.28 -0.64
C GLU A 144 -11.87 -5.28 -1.33
N HIS A 145 -13.10 -5.12 -0.81
CA HIS A 145 -14.04 -4.14 -1.34
C HIS A 145 -13.54 -2.69 -1.14
N ARG A 146 -12.95 -2.38 0.02
CA ARG A 146 -12.35 -1.07 0.30
C ARG A 146 -11.20 -0.78 -0.65
N ASP A 147 -10.25 -1.71 -0.78
CA ASP A 147 -9.10 -1.59 -1.68
C ASP A 147 -9.54 -1.41 -3.14
N LYS A 148 -10.46 -2.25 -3.61
CA LYS A 148 -11.03 -2.12 -4.96
C LYS A 148 -11.73 -0.78 -5.17
N SER A 149 -12.45 -0.29 -4.16
CA SER A 149 -13.11 1.01 -4.23
C SER A 149 -12.10 2.15 -4.31
N GLU A 150 -11.03 2.12 -3.51
CA GLU A 150 -9.94 3.11 -3.57
C GLU A 150 -9.24 3.12 -4.93
N LYS A 151 -8.92 1.94 -5.48
CA LYS A 151 -8.30 1.83 -6.82
C LYS A 151 -9.24 2.33 -7.93
N THR A 152 -10.53 2.03 -7.82
CA THR A 152 -11.54 2.53 -8.77
C THR A 152 -11.66 4.06 -8.71
N GLN A 153 -11.66 4.62 -7.50
CA GLN A 153 -11.70 6.07 -7.29
C GLN A 153 -10.45 6.75 -7.82
N LEU A 154 -9.26 6.17 -7.62
CA LEU A 154 -8.01 6.68 -8.15
C LEU A 154 -8.05 6.84 -9.67
N VAL A 155 -8.49 5.80 -10.39
CA VAL A 155 -8.61 5.84 -11.85
C VAL A 155 -9.65 6.88 -12.26
N GLN A 156 -10.82 6.94 -11.61
CA GLN A 156 -11.88 7.90 -11.97
C GLN A 156 -11.55 9.35 -11.62
N ALA A 157 -10.69 9.58 -10.63
CA ALA A 157 -10.23 10.92 -10.26
C ALA A 157 -9.30 11.50 -11.34
N CYS A 158 -8.66 10.64 -12.13
CA CYS A 158 -7.80 11.08 -13.22
C CYS A 158 -8.65 11.67 -14.36
N PRO A 159 -8.40 12.92 -14.80
CA PRO A 159 -9.23 13.60 -15.79
C PRO A 159 -9.39 12.83 -17.11
N VAL A 160 -8.33 12.12 -17.51
CA VAL A 160 -8.25 11.30 -18.72
C VAL A 160 -9.22 10.11 -18.70
N TYR A 161 -9.52 9.56 -17.52
CA TYR A 161 -10.32 8.34 -17.36
C TYR A 161 -11.70 8.60 -16.76
N GLN A 162 -12.05 9.87 -16.51
CA GLN A 162 -13.29 10.24 -15.82
C GLN A 162 -14.56 9.75 -16.57
N LEU A 163 -14.51 9.72 -17.89
CA LEU A 163 -15.64 9.30 -18.75
C LEU A 163 -15.64 7.80 -19.07
N TRP A 164 -14.71 7.02 -18.51
CA TRP A 164 -14.60 5.61 -18.85
C TRP A 164 -15.78 4.78 -18.32
N PRO A 165 -16.17 3.71 -19.04
CA PRO A 165 -17.16 2.77 -18.55
C PRO A 165 -16.73 2.12 -17.23
N ARG A 166 -17.67 1.95 -16.30
CA ARG A 166 -17.41 1.33 -14.98
C ARG A 166 -16.76 -0.06 -15.07
N LEU A 167 -17.09 -0.81 -16.12
CA LEU A 167 -16.50 -2.13 -16.36
C LEU A 167 -14.99 -2.04 -16.60
N ALA A 168 -14.55 -1.19 -17.53
CA ALA A 168 -13.15 -0.97 -17.87
C ALA A 168 -12.36 -0.44 -16.66
N VAL A 169 -12.93 0.52 -15.91
CA VAL A 169 -12.32 1.01 -14.67
C VAL A 169 -12.18 -0.11 -13.62
N GLY A 170 -13.22 -0.95 -13.47
CA GLY A 170 -13.18 -2.08 -12.54
C GLY A 170 -12.13 -3.14 -12.92
N GLN A 171 -11.87 -3.33 -14.21
CA GLN A 171 -10.81 -4.21 -14.70
C GLN A 171 -9.42 -3.64 -14.41
N LEU A 172 -9.23 -2.33 -14.60
CA LEU A 172 -7.98 -1.65 -14.20
C LEU A 172 -7.75 -1.73 -12.68
N ALA A 173 -8.79 -1.42 -11.89
CA ALA A 173 -8.71 -1.48 -10.43
C ALA A 173 -8.32 -2.87 -9.91
N ARG A 174 -8.64 -3.94 -10.65
CA ARG A 174 -8.25 -5.32 -10.28
C ARG A 174 -6.74 -5.56 -10.39
N ILE A 175 -6.09 -4.99 -11.40
CA ILE A 175 -4.68 -5.28 -11.70
C ILE A 175 -3.70 -4.27 -11.10
N ILE A 176 -4.21 -3.13 -10.61
CA ILE A 176 -3.41 -2.11 -9.91
C ILE A 176 -2.83 -2.68 -8.60
N SER A 177 -1.53 -2.47 -8.38
CA SER A 177 -0.85 -2.65 -7.09
C SER A 177 -0.41 -1.30 -6.51
N TRP A 178 -0.44 -1.15 -5.19
CA TRP A 178 0.01 0.07 -4.52
C TRP A 178 1.53 0.06 -4.37
N GLU A 179 2.17 1.15 -4.76
CA GLU A 179 3.61 1.39 -4.56
C GLU A 179 3.82 2.73 -3.87
N GLN A 180 4.91 2.81 -3.09
CA GLN A 180 5.32 4.02 -2.40
C GLN A 180 6.79 4.30 -2.70
N PHE A 181 7.09 5.56 -3.00
CA PHE A 181 8.43 6.00 -3.34
C PHE A 181 8.81 7.20 -2.47
N ASP A 182 10.02 7.15 -1.91
CA ASP A 182 10.61 8.26 -1.18
C ASP A 182 10.96 9.42 -2.12
N PRO A 183 11.18 10.64 -1.59
CA PRO A 183 11.63 11.78 -2.38
C PRO A 183 12.98 11.54 -3.07
N ASN A 184 13.16 12.12 -4.25
CA ASN A 184 14.33 12.01 -5.12
C ASN A 184 14.59 10.61 -5.69
N TRP A 185 13.57 9.75 -5.71
CA TRP A 185 13.62 8.46 -6.37
C TRP A 185 13.37 8.60 -7.88
N VAL A 186 14.23 7.98 -8.70
CA VAL A 186 14.06 7.97 -10.16
C VAL A 186 13.12 6.83 -10.54
N VAL A 187 11.88 7.18 -10.90
CA VAL A 187 10.84 6.21 -11.27
C VAL A 187 11.03 5.72 -12.70
N VAL A 188 11.34 6.64 -13.62
CA VAL A 188 11.62 6.34 -15.04
C VAL A 188 12.84 7.12 -15.48
N THR A 189 13.70 6.48 -16.27
CA THR A 189 14.89 7.13 -16.85
C THR A 189 14.65 7.45 -18.32
N GLU A 190 15.10 8.62 -18.76
CA GLU A 190 15.06 9.03 -20.17
C GLU A 190 15.79 7.99 -21.06
N GLY A 191 15.14 7.59 -22.16
CA GLY A 191 15.64 6.60 -23.10
C GLY A 191 15.36 5.14 -22.72
N SER A 192 14.82 4.87 -21.54
CA SER A 192 14.40 3.53 -21.12
C SER A 192 12.90 3.30 -21.31
N LYS A 193 12.48 2.04 -21.45
CA LYS A 193 11.06 1.66 -21.39
C LYS A 193 10.55 1.84 -19.95
N ALA A 194 9.35 2.40 -19.79
CA ALA A 194 8.72 2.50 -18.48
C ALA A 194 8.45 1.09 -17.92
N PRO A 195 8.76 0.83 -16.64
CA PRO A 195 8.57 -0.48 -16.02
C PRO A 195 7.09 -0.79 -15.73
N PHE A 196 6.27 0.24 -15.51
CA PHE A 196 4.84 0.14 -15.22
C PHE A 196 4.08 1.41 -15.63
N ILE A 197 2.76 1.28 -15.78
CA ILE A 197 1.84 2.41 -15.87
C ILE A 197 1.53 2.85 -14.45
N ALA A 198 1.59 4.14 -14.16
CA ALA A 198 1.39 4.68 -12.82
C ALA A 198 0.23 5.67 -12.77
N PHE A 199 -0.52 5.61 -11.68
CA PHE A 199 -1.60 6.53 -11.31
C PHE A 199 -1.27 7.17 -9.97
N ILE A 200 -1.04 8.48 -9.92
CA ILE A 200 -0.58 9.17 -8.72
C ILE A 200 -1.75 9.38 -7.77
N LYS A 201 -1.70 8.77 -6.57
CA LYS A 201 -2.71 8.97 -5.52
C LYS A 201 -2.40 10.21 -4.68
N SER A 202 -1.15 10.37 -4.28
CA SER A 202 -0.70 11.51 -3.48
C SER A 202 0.75 11.86 -3.75
N GLY A 203 1.10 13.14 -3.63
CA GLY A 203 2.44 13.66 -3.87
C GLY A 203 2.66 14.26 -5.27
N GLU A 204 3.92 14.57 -5.58
CA GLU A 204 4.34 15.25 -6.81
C GLU A 204 5.62 14.62 -7.36
N CYS A 205 5.67 14.45 -8.68
CA CYS A 205 6.86 14.05 -9.42
C CYS A 205 7.31 15.18 -10.35
N HIS A 206 8.62 15.39 -10.45
CA HIS A 206 9.23 16.24 -11.45
C HIS A 206 9.54 15.44 -12.71
N VAL A 207 9.17 15.99 -13.86
CA VAL A 207 9.55 15.48 -15.17
C VAL A 207 10.78 16.25 -15.61
N LEU A 208 11.89 15.54 -15.77
CA LEU A 208 13.20 16.07 -16.14
C LEU A 208 13.53 15.66 -17.57
N ARG A 209 14.23 16.52 -18.31
CA ARG A 209 14.81 16.18 -19.61
C ARG A 209 16.24 16.64 -19.70
N GLU A 210 17.10 15.82 -20.30
CA GLU A 210 18.49 16.19 -20.53
C GLU A 210 18.60 17.11 -21.76
N VAL A 211 19.22 18.28 -21.58
CA VAL A 211 19.50 19.23 -22.67
C VAL A 211 20.96 19.65 -22.73
N GLU A 212 21.44 19.85 -23.95
CA GLU A 212 22.77 20.42 -24.20
C GLU A 212 22.71 21.95 -24.09
N ALA A 213 23.13 22.48 -22.93
CA ALA A 213 23.19 23.91 -22.70
C ALA A 213 24.61 24.45 -22.96
N LEU A 214 24.70 25.62 -23.61
CA LEU A 214 25.95 26.37 -23.73
C LEU A 214 26.21 27.14 -22.44
N HIS A 215 27.15 26.67 -21.63
CA HIS A 215 27.56 27.33 -20.39
C HIS A 215 28.74 28.26 -20.65
N LYS A 216 28.63 29.52 -20.21
CA LYS A 216 29.77 30.45 -20.19
C LYS A 216 30.60 30.21 -18.95
N LEU A 217 31.87 29.83 -19.13
CA LEU A 217 32.86 29.79 -18.08
C LEU A 217 33.25 31.22 -17.63
N PRO A 218 33.84 31.39 -16.42
CA PRO A 218 34.29 32.70 -15.92
C PRO A 218 35.30 33.41 -16.83
N ASN A 219 36.00 32.65 -17.67
CA ASN A 219 36.95 33.14 -18.67
C ASN A 219 36.29 33.58 -20.00
N GLY A 220 34.95 33.56 -20.09
CA GLY A 220 34.18 33.94 -21.28
C GLY A 220 34.02 32.83 -22.34
N GLN A 221 34.67 31.67 -22.19
CA GLN A 221 34.50 30.54 -23.13
C GLN A 221 33.14 29.86 -22.96
N ARG A 222 32.50 29.52 -24.07
CA ARG A 222 31.24 28.76 -24.11
C ARG A 222 31.52 27.28 -24.27
N VAL A 223 31.13 26.47 -23.29
CA VAL A 223 31.26 25.01 -23.32
C VAL A 223 29.88 24.38 -23.34
N LYS A 224 29.67 23.38 -24.21
CA LYS A 224 28.46 22.57 -24.20
C LYS A 224 28.50 21.65 -22.99
N LYS A 225 27.54 21.78 -22.08
CA LYS A 225 27.39 20.90 -20.91
C LYS A 225 25.97 20.36 -20.90
N ARG A 226 25.83 19.05 -20.69
CA ARG A 226 24.52 18.44 -20.47
C ARG A 226 24.00 18.81 -19.09
N LYS A 227 22.75 19.27 -19.03
CA LYS A 227 22.04 19.60 -17.79
C LYS A 227 20.65 18.98 -17.84
N GLN A 228 20.18 18.51 -16.69
CA GLN A 228 18.78 18.13 -16.53
C GLN A 228 17.96 19.37 -16.20
N VAL A 229 16.84 19.53 -16.88
CA VAL A 229 15.92 20.65 -16.72
C VAL A 229 14.54 20.09 -16.38
N VAL A 230 13.87 20.70 -15.40
CA VAL A 230 12.48 20.36 -15.07
C VAL A 230 11.60 20.92 -16.18
N VAL A 231 11.01 20.03 -16.97
CA VAL A 231 10.12 20.36 -18.11
C VAL A 231 8.65 20.29 -17.73
N GLY A 232 8.32 19.62 -16.63
CA GLY A 232 6.95 19.42 -16.19
C GLY A 232 6.87 18.90 -14.77
N ARG A 233 5.65 18.84 -14.26
CA ARG A 233 5.31 18.32 -12.94
C ARG A 233 4.10 17.43 -13.10
N LEU A 234 4.15 16.24 -12.51
CA LEU A 234 3.03 15.34 -12.39
C LEU A 234 2.50 15.40 -10.96
N LYS A 235 1.20 15.61 -10.81
CA LYS A 235 0.51 15.83 -9.54
C LYS A 235 -0.47 14.70 -9.24
N GLU A 236 -1.14 14.83 -8.10
CA GLU A 236 -2.21 13.93 -7.67
C GLU A 236 -3.28 13.79 -8.76
N PHE A 237 -3.75 12.56 -8.97
CA PHE A 237 -4.72 12.17 -9.99
C PHE A 237 -4.24 12.38 -11.43
N GLU A 238 -2.93 12.37 -11.66
CA GLU A 238 -2.37 12.24 -13.00
C GLU A 238 -1.75 10.86 -13.20
N SER A 239 -1.64 10.45 -14.46
CA SER A 239 -1.10 9.16 -14.86
C SER A 239 0.03 9.30 -15.88
N PHE A 240 0.90 8.29 -15.94
CA PHE A 240 1.99 8.22 -16.90
C PHE A 240 2.43 6.77 -17.17
N GLY A 241 3.15 6.55 -18.27
CA GLY A 241 3.73 5.24 -18.63
C GLY A 241 2.92 4.44 -19.64
N GLU A 242 1.70 4.88 -19.95
CA GLU A 242 0.74 4.20 -20.82
C GLU A 242 1.33 3.90 -22.21
N VAL A 243 1.79 4.97 -22.89
CA VAL A 243 2.34 4.89 -24.24
C VAL A 243 3.60 4.01 -24.27
N SER A 244 4.47 4.17 -23.27
CA SER A 244 5.75 3.46 -23.24
C SER A 244 5.59 1.95 -23.17
N ILE A 245 4.60 1.47 -22.41
CA ILE A 245 4.35 0.04 -22.24
C ILE A 245 3.47 -0.51 -23.37
N LEU A 246 2.40 0.20 -23.75
CA LEU A 246 1.48 -0.29 -24.77
C LEU A 246 2.07 -0.31 -26.17
N GLU A 247 2.87 0.71 -26.53
CA GLU A 247 3.51 0.84 -27.85
C GLU A 247 4.98 0.42 -27.85
N ASN A 248 5.50 -0.04 -26.70
CA ASN A 248 6.90 -0.45 -26.53
C ASN A 248 7.91 0.64 -26.96
N MET A 249 7.61 1.90 -26.62
CA MET A 249 8.46 3.05 -26.92
C MET A 249 9.24 3.51 -25.68
N PRO A 250 10.50 3.97 -25.84
CA PRO A 250 11.26 4.53 -24.73
C PRO A 250 10.67 5.86 -24.25
N PHE A 251 10.76 6.12 -22.95
CA PHE A 251 10.36 7.40 -22.37
C PHE A 251 11.31 8.52 -22.82
N THR A 252 10.77 9.67 -23.22
CA THR A 252 11.56 10.82 -23.71
C THR A 252 12.02 11.76 -22.59
N CYS A 253 11.65 11.46 -21.34
CA CYS A 253 11.95 12.24 -20.15
C CYS A 253 12.31 11.28 -19.00
N SER A 254 12.90 11.82 -17.93
CA SER A 254 13.03 11.12 -16.66
C SER A 254 11.95 11.60 -15.70
N VAL A 255 11.39 10.70 -14.89
CA VAL A 255 10.39 11.04 -13.86
C VAL A 255 11.02 10.78 -12.50
N VAL A 256 11.10 11.83 -11.67
CA VAL A 256 11.73 11.78 -10.34
C VAL A 256 10.72 12.27 -9.31
N THR A 257 10.58 11.55 -8.20
CA THR A 257 9.69 11.97 -7.11
C THR A 257 10.23 13.23 -6.43
N ALA A 258 9.38 14.24 -6.25
CA ALA A 258 9.74 15.48 -5.54
C ALA A 258 9.39 15.40 -4.05
N THR A 259 8.33 14.67 -3.73
CA THR A 259 7.81 14.41 -2.38
C THR A 259 7.66 12.90 -2.18
N PRO A 260 7.30 12.40 -0.98
CA PRO A 260 6.90 11.00 -0.84
C PRO A 260 5.64 10.77 -1.68
N VAL A 261 5.71 9.86 -2.64
CA VAL A 261 4.62 9.61 -3.61
C VAL A 261 4.03 8.24 -3.35
N SER A 262 2.70 8.17 -3.26
CA SER A 262 1.96 6.91 -3.33
C SER A 262 1.23 6.83 -4.66
N MET A 263 1.38 5.71 -5.36
CA MET A 263 0.79 5.51 -6.67
C MET A 263 0.27 4.09 -6.84
N GLY A 264 -0.78 3.95 -7.66
CA GLY A 264 -1.20 2.66 -8.17
C GLY A 264 -0.41 2.34 -9.44
N VAL A 265 0.23 1.18 -9.51
CA VAL A 265 1.03 0.74 -10.66
C VAL A 265 0.42 -0.48 -11.34
N ILE A 266 0.58 -0.55 -12.65
CA ILE A 266 0.22 -1.70 -13.48
C ILE A 266 1.45 -2.11 -14.28
N THR A 267 1.98 -3.30 -14.00
CA THR A 267 3.14 -3.85 -14.72
C THR A 267 2.73 -4.47 -16.06
N GLU A 268 3.70 -4.65 -16.95
CA GLU A 268 3.46 -5.22 -18.29
C GLU A 268 2.86 -6.64 -18.22
N GLU A 269 3.26 -7.44 -17.25
CA GLU A 269 2.75 -8.81 -17.08
C GLU A 269 1.25 -8.81 -16.78
N LYS A 270 0.81 -7.91 -15.90
CA LYS A 270 -0.60 -7.81 -15.50
C LYS A 270 -1.50 -7.18 -16.56
N LEU A 271 -0.94 -6.43 -17.51
CA LEU A 271 -1.69 -5.90 -18.65
C LEU A 271 -2.24 -6.99 -19.56
N SER A 272 -1.63 -8.18 -19.56
CA SER A 272 -2.14 -9.34 -20.31
C SER A 272 -3.48 -9.86 -19.79
N GLU A 273 -3.87 -9.48 -18.56
CA GLU A 273 -5.16 -9.85 -17.98
C GLU A 273 -6.32 -8.93 -18.39
N LEU A 274 -6.03 -7.82 -19.09
CA LEU A 274 -7.05 -6.92 -19.61
C LEU A 274 -7.63 -7.44 -20.92
N ASP A 275 -8.89 -7.14 -21.17
CA ASP A 275 -9.50 -7.38 -22.47
C ASP A 275 -9.02 -6.36 -23.51
N ASP A 276 -9.10 -6.76 -24.78
CA ASP A 276 -8.66 -5.93 -25.90
C ASP A 276 -9.33 -4.56 -25.92
N THR A 277 -10.61 -4.48 -25.55
CA THR A 277 -11.36 -3.21 -25.49
C THR A 277 -10.74 -2.23 -24.52
N THR A 278 -10.47 -2.67 -23.29
CA THR A 278 -9.87 -1.82 -22.25
C THR A 278 -8.45 -1.42 -22.63
N ARG A 279 -7.69 -2.31 -23.27
CA ARG A 279 -6.35 -1.99 -23.78
C ARG A 279 -6.39 -0.90 -24.85
N GLN A 280 -7.34 -0.97 -25.78
CA GLN A 280 -7.55 0.05 -26.81
C GLN A 280 -8.00 1.39 -26.20
N LEU A 281 -8.90 1.37 -25.21
CA LEU A 281 -9.29 2.58 -24.50
C LEU A 281 -8.09 3.25 -23.82
N LEU A 282 -7.19 2.46 -23.23
CA LEU A 282 -6.01 2.97 -22.56
C LEU A 282 -5.03 3.62 -23.55
N LEU A 283 -4.90 3.04 -24.75
CA LEU A 283 -4.13 3.61 -25.83
C LEU A 283 -4.75 4.88 -26.44
N GLN A 284 -6.08 4.94 -26.54
CA GLN A 284 -6.77 6.13 -27.07
C GLN A 284 -6.76 7.29 -26.09
N SER A 285 -6.78 6.98 -24.79
CA SER A 285 -6.81 7.98 -23.73
C SER A 285 -5.40 8.44 -23.36
N SER A 286 -4.36 7.70 -23.73
CA SER A 286 -2.98 8.10 -23.52
C SER A 286 -2.61 9.25 -24.46
N ALA A 287 -2.68 10.48 -23.94
CA ALA A 287 -1.92 11.55 -24.54
C ALA A 287 -0.44 11.25 -24.32
N PRO A 288 0.43 11.45 -25.32
CA PRO A 288 1.86 11.38 -25.08
C PRO A 288 2.25 12.59 -24.23
N ASN A 289 2.09 12.47 -22.91
CA ASN A 289 2.44 13.48 -21.94
C ASN A 289 3.89 13.88 -22.22
N PHE A 290 4.10 15.15 -22.58
CA PHE A 290 5.40 15.77 -22.86
C PHE A 290 6.12 15.39 -24.17
N ALA A 291 5.57 14.52 -25.05
CA ALA A 291 6.23 14.23 -26.33
C ALA A 291 6.20 15.39 -27.33
N HIS A 292 5.25 16.32 -27.17
CA HIS A 292 5.13 17.52 -28.00
C HIS A 292 6.06 18.67 -27.59
N LEU A 293 6.80 18.55 -26.49
CA LEU A 293 7.74 19.60 -26.09
C LEU A 293 8.92 19.63 -27.08
N SER A 294 8.95 20.68 -27.90
CA SER A 294 10.04 20.90 -28.85
C SER A 294 11.32 21.22 -28.09
N GLN A 295 12.47 20.98 -28.73
CA GLN A 295 13.77 21.38 -28.17
C GLN A 295 13.81 22.89 -27.86
N ASP A 296 13.07 23.70 -28.61
CA ASP A 296 12.97 25.15 -28.40
C ASP A 296 12.15 25.48 -27.15
N ASP A 297 11.06 24.76 -26.87
CA ASP A 297 10.27 24.96 -25.64
C ASP A 297 11.09 24.63 -24.39
N ILE A 298 11.89 23.57 -24.46
CA ILE A 298 12.76 23.16 -23.36
C ILE A 298 13.92 24.13 -23.18
N HIS A 299 14.48 24.63 -24.29
CA HIS A 299 15.50 25.68 -24.25
C HIS A 299 14.93 26.96 -23.64
N ASN A 300 13.71 27.36 -24.01
CA ASN A 300 13.04 28.53 -23.44
C ASN A 300 12.77 28.38 -21.95
N GLU A 301 12.31 27.21 -21.51
CA GLU A 301 12.08 26.92 -20.09
C GLU A 301 13.41 26.93 -19.30
N TYR A 302 14.47 26.35 -19.87
CA TYR A 302 15.82 26.45 -19.30
C TYR A 302 16.29 27.90 -19.16
N MET A 303 16.14 28.71 -20.22
CA MET A 303 16.51 30.13 -20.20
C MET A 303 15.69 30.91 -19.17
N SER A 304 14.39 30.64 -19.05
CA SER A 304 13.52 31.24 -18.03
C SER A 304 13.96 30.89 -16.61
N GLN A 305 14.37 29.65 -16.36
CA GLN A 305 14.87 29.20 -15.07
C GLN A 305 16.23 29.83 -14.72
N GLU A 306 17.18 29.89 -15.66
CA GLU A 306 18.47 30.56 -15.44
C GLU A 306 18.28 32.07 -15.23
N MET A 307 17.43 32.75 -16.02
CA MET A 307 17.12 34.18 -15.83
C MET A 307 16.48 34.44 -14.47
N LYS A 308 15.59 33.56 -13.99
CA LYS A 308 15.02 33.65 -12.64
C LYS A 308 16.09 33.45 -11.56
N ARG A 309 17.02 32.51 -11.75
CA ARG A 309 18.13 32.30 -10.80
C ARG A 309 19.03 33.52 -10.75
N GLU A 310 19.48 34.02 -11.90
CA GLU A 310 20.30 35.23 -12.01
C GLU A 310 19.59 36.44 -11.42
N TRP A 311 18.28 36.60 -11.67
CA TRP A 311 17.49 37.68 -11.08
C TRP A 311 17.36 37.56 -9.56
N ASN A 312 17.21 36.35 -9.03
CA ASN A 312 17.16 36.13 -7.59
C ASN A 312 18.53 36.37 -6.93
N GLU A 313 19.62 35.95 -7.56
CA GLU A 313 20.99 36.24 -7.13
C GLU A 313 21.26 37.74 -7.14
N TYR A 314 20.86 38.44 -8.21
CA TYR A 314 20.96 39.88 -8.32
C TYR A 314 20.13 40.60 -7.24
N LYS A 315 18.86 40.22 -7.07
CA LYS A 315 18.01 40.75 -5.99
C LYS A 315 18.64 40.53 -4.62
N HIS A 316 19.16 39.34 -4.37
CA HIS A 316 19.82 39.03 -3.11
C HIS A 316 21.07 39.89 -2.90
N GLY A 317 21.87 40.08 -3.95
CA GLY A 317 23.01 41.00 -3.95
C GLY A 317 22.61 42.44 -3.64
N ILE A 318 21.61 42.99 -4.32
CA ILE A 318 21.09 44.34 -4.08
C ILE A 318 20.51 44.48 -2.67
N VAL A 319 19.81 43.46 -2.16
CA VAL A 319 19.30 43.44 -0.78
C VAL A 319 20.47 43.48 0.21
N ILE A 320 21.50 42.66 0.02
CA ILE A 320 22.70 42.66 0.86
C ILE A 320 23.42 44.01 0.79
N GLU A 321 23.61 44.57 -0.40
CA GLU A 321 24.24 45.88 -0.58
C GLU A 321 23.44 47.00 0.08
N SER A 322 22.11 46.98 -0.03
CA SER A 322 21.23 47.95 0.62
C SER A 322 21.26 47.82 2.15
N ILE A 323 21.25 46.60 2.67
CA ILE A 323 21.39 46.31 4.11
C ILE A 323 22.73 46.84 4.63
N ASN A 324 23.82 46.59 3.89
CA ASN A 324 25.17 47.05 4.24
C ASN A 324 25.31 48.57 4.15
N ALA A 325 24.78 49.21 3.10
CA ALA A 325 24.82 50.65 2.89
C ALA A 325 24.00 51.42 3.94
N LEU A 326 22.90 50.84 4.41
CA LEU A 326 22.06 51.41 5.47
C LEU A 326 22.56 51.04 6.89
N GLY A 327 23.66 50.29 7.00
CA GLY A 327 24.23 49.86 8.29
C GLY A 327 23.31 48.95 9.11
N ILE A 328 22.32 48.31 8.47
CA ILE A 328 21.35 47.44 9.14
C ILE A 328 22.06 46.12 9.43
N ARG A 329 22.50 45.92 10.67
CA ARG A 329 23.07 44.63 11.11
C ARG A 329 21.94 43.71 11.58
N PRO A 330 21.70 42.55 10.93
CA PRO A 330 20.74 41.57 11.44
C PRO A 330 21.14 41.18 12.88
N GLY A 331 20.27 41.46 13.85
CA GLY A 331 20.50 41.16 15.28
C GLY A 331 21.04 42.30 16.15
N TYR A 332 21.33 43.49 15.62
CA TYR A 332 21.72 44.67 16.42
C TYR A 332 20.93 45.93 15.99
N GLY A 333 20.08 46.44 16.89
CA GLY A 333 19.27 47.65 16.70
C GLY A 333 17.91 47.56 17.39
N LYS A 334 17.12 48.65 17.36
CA LYS A 334 15.81 48.86 18.05
C LYS A 334 14.72 47.79 17.81
N TRP A 335 15.00 46.76 17.01
CA TRP A 335 14.09 45.66 16.66
C TRP A 335 14.55 44.31 17.24
N LYS A 336 15.33 44.34 18.32
CA LYS A 336 15.55 43.15 19.14
C LYS A 336 14.20 42.80 19.77
N LYS A 337 13.56 41.71 19.33
CA LYS A 337 12.36 41.17 19.99
C LYS A 337 12.71 40.96 21.46
N SER A 338 12.13 41.77 22.34
CA SER A 338 11.96 41.43 23.75
C SER A 338 10.85 40.41 23.88
#